data_AF-A0A261S696-F1
#
_entry.id   AF-A0A261S696-F1
#
_cell.length_a   1.000
_cell.length_b   1.000
_cell.length_c   1.000
_cell.angle_alpha   90.00
_cell.angle_beta   90.00
_cell.angle_gamma   90.00
#
_symmetry.space_group_name_H-M   'P 1'
#
loop_
_entity.id
_entity.type
_entity.pdbx_description
1 polymer ?
#
loop_
_entity_poly.entity_id
_entity_poly.type
_entity_poly.pdbx_seq_one_letter_code
_entity_poly.pdbx_strand_id
1 'polypeptide(L)' 'MLVQTLVRCGAMLAFGAVLAGCGGPGGSRLFNECTWNRSGCMYEGSYEQGEEQYAEEEARRLNKQQQRRMP' A
#
# COMPACT_ATOMS: atom_id res chain seq x y z
N MET A 1 -12.61 -23.10 32.09
CA MET A 1 -13.12 -23.46 30.75
C MET A 1 -13.36 -22.23 29.87
N LEU A 2 -14.18 -21.23 30.28
CA LEU A 2 -14.47 -20.01 29.49
C LEU A 2 -13.22 -19.25 29.03
N VAL A 3 -12.26 -19.03 29.94
CA VAL A 3 -11.00 -18.31 29.63
C VAL A 3 -10.16 -19.05 28.59
N GLN A 4 -10.09 -20.38 28.66
CA GLN A 4 -9.38 -21.18 27.67
C GLN A 4 -10.05 -21.12 26.29
N THR A 5 -11.38 -21.10 26.26
CA THR A 5 -12.15 -20.94 25.01
C THR A 5 -11.91 -19.56 24.39
N LEU A 6 -11.94 -18.49 25.18
CA LEU A 6 -11.68 -17.13 24.71
C LEU A 6 -10.26 -16.97 24.16
N VAL A 7 -9.24 -17.50 24.85
CA VAL A 7 -7.85 -17.48 24.39
C VAL A 7 -7.70 -18.26 23.08
N ARG A 8 -8.33 -19.43 22.95
CA ARG A 8 -8.30 -20.23 21.73
C ARG A 8 -8.97 -19.53 20.56
N CYS A 9 -10.15 -18.94 20.76
CA CYS A 9 -10.85 -18.19 19.73
C CYS A 9 -10.06 -16.94 19.31
N GLY A 10 -9.51 -16.20 20.27
CA GLY A 10 -8.67 -15.03 19.99
C GLY A 10 -7.42 -15.39 19.19
N ALA A 11 -6.74 -16.49 19.55
CA ALA A 11 -5.58 -16.97 18.82
C ALA A 11 -5.93 -17.38 17.38
N MET A 12 -7.06 -18.09 17.18
CA MET A 12 -7.53 -18.48 15.85
C MET A 12 -7.89 -17.28 14.97
N LEU A 13 -8.57 -16.27 15.54
CA LEU A 13 -8.92 -15.05 14.81
C LEU A 13 -7.69 -14.22 14.44
N ALA A 14 -6.72 -14.10 15.36
CA ALA A 14 -5.45 -13.44 15.08
C ALA A 14 -4.68 -14.16 13.95
N PHE A 15 -4.62 -15.50 14.00
CA PHE A 15 -3.99 -16.30 12.94
C PHE A 15 -4.71 -16.15 11.59
N GLY A 16 -6.06 -16.17 11.61
CA GLY A 16 -6.87 -15.95 10.41
C GLY A 16 -6.65 -14.57 9.79
N ALA A 17 -6.53 -13.52 10.61
CA ALA A 17 -6.22 -12.17 10.14
C ALA A 17 -4.81 -12.07 9.52
N VAL A 18 -3.81 -12.74 10.12
CA VAL A 18 -2.44 -12.81 9.58
C VAL A 18 -2.41 -13.57 8.25
N LEU A 19 -3.14 -14.69 8.14
CA LEU A 19 -3.22 -15.48 6.91
C LEU A 19 -4.03 -14.79 5.81
N ALA A 20 -5.11 -14.07 6.16
CA ALA A 20 -5.87 -13.26 5.19
C ALA A 20 -5.07 -12.06 4.66
N GLY A 21 -4.10 -11.57 5.43
CA GLY A 21 -3.14 -10.55 5.01
C GLY A 21 -1.97 -11.10 4.18
N CYS A 22 -1.81 -12.42 4.06
CA CYS A 22 -0.72 -13.03 3.28
C CYS A 22 -1.19 -13.25 1.84
N GLY A 23 -0.84 -12.32 0.96
CA GLY A 23 -1.24 -12.30 -0.45
C GLY A 23 -0.89 -13.57 -1.23
N GLY A 24 -1.73 -13.90 -2.21
CA GLY A 24 -1.63 -15.06 -3.11
C GLY A 24 -0.35 -15.13 -3.96
N PRO A 25 -0.27 -16.05 -4.94
CA PRO A 25 0.95 -16.39 -5.67
C PRO A 25 1.43 -15.22 -6.55
N GLY A 26 2.15 -14.30 -5.92
CA GLY A 26 2.63 -13.01 -6.43
C GLY A 26 3.14 -12.07 -5.31
N GLY A 27 3.33 -12.61 -4.10
CA GLY A 27 3.54 -11.89 -2.83
C GLY A 27 4.84 -11.11 -2.65
N SER A 28 5.63 -10.88 -3.69
CA SER A 28 6.89 -10.13 -3.62
C SER A 28 6.84 -8.71 -4.19
N ARG A 29 5.70 -8.24 -4.74
CA ARG A 29 5.56 -6.84 -5.22
C ARG A 29 4.64 -5.95 -4.39
N LEU A 30 3.73 -6.52 -3.61
CA LEU A 30 2.74 -5.75 -2.82
C LEU A 30 3.27 -5.28 -1.46
N PHE A 31 4.28 -5.95 -0.91
CA PHE A 31 4.89 -5.62 0.37
C PHE A 31 6.33 -5.17 0.15
N ASN A 32 6.52 -3.89 -0.09
CA ASN A 32 7.84 -3.27 -0.13
C ASN A 32 7.99 -2.28 1.04
N GLU A 33 9.15 -1.66 1.19
CA GLU A 33 9.42 -0.68 2.23
C GLU A 33 8.39 0.47 2.23
N CYS A 34 7.94 0.89 1.06
CA CYS A 34 6.92 1.93 0.89
C CYS A 34 5.51 1.49 1.28
N THR A 35 5.24 0.19 1.34
CA THR A 35 3.98 -0.35 1.89
C THR A 35 3.92 -0.13 3.40
N TRP A 36 5.05 -0.30 4.09
CA TRP A 36 5.15 -0.16 5.55
C TRP A 36 5.42 1.28 5.99
N ASN A 37 6.24 2.00 5.24
CA ASN A 37 6.62 3.38 5.50
C ASN A 37 6.39 4.23 4.25
N ARG A 38 5.12 4.54 3.99
CA ARG A 38 4.74 5.34 2.82
C ARG A 38 5.45 6.69 2.80
N SER A 39 5.50 7.38 3.93
CA SER A 39 6.12 8.71 4.03
C SER A 39 7.61 8.67 3.73
N GLY A 40 8.33 7.61 4.10
CA GLY A 40 9.74 7.43 3.76
C GLY A 40 10.03 7.33 2.26
N CYS A 41 9.02 7.00 1.45
CA CYS A 41 9.15 6.90 -0.01
C CYS A 41 8.55 8.08 -0.77
N MET A 42 7.90 9.03 -0.08
CA MET A 42 7.37 10.22 -0.71
C MET A 42 8.50 11.26 -0.80
N TYR A 43 8.75 11.78 -2.00
CA TYR A 43 9.64 12.92 -2.18
C TYR A 43 8.85 14.21 -1.91
N GLU A 44 9.21 14.93 -0.86
CA GLU A 44 8.59 16.18 -0.43
C GLU A 44 9.55 17.37 -0.67
N GLY A 45 9.94 17.58 -1.92
CA GLY A 45 10.83 18.68 -2.34
C GLY A 45 10.18 19.60 -3.36
N SER A 46 10.80 20.76 -3.58
CA SER A 46 10.44 21.65 -4.69
C SER A 46 10.85 21.05 -6.04
N TYR A 47 10.20 21.49 -7.11
CA TYR A 47 10.63 21.17 -8.48
C TYR A 47 12.04 21.66 -8.76
N GLU A 48 12.74 20.98 -9.66
CA GLU A 48 14.00 21.50 -10.18
C GLU A 48 13.75 22.78 -11.02
N GLN A 49 14.79 23.60 -11.20
CA GLN A 49 14.66 24.86 -11.92
C GLN A 49 14.18 24.62 -13.35
N GLY A 50 12.98 25.13 -13.68
CA GLY A 50 12.36 24.98 -15.00
C GLY A 50 11.59 23.67 -15.21
N GLU A 51 11.54 22.77 -14.22
CA GLU A 51 10.85 21.48 -14.34
C GLU A 51 9.35 21.57 -14.05
N GLU A 52 8.90 22.56 -13.27
CA GLU A 52 7.53 22.70 -12.77
C GLU A 52 6.46 22.48 -13.85
N GLN A 53 6.57 23.18 -14.99
CA GLN A 53 5.59 23.07 -16.06
C GLN A 53 5.50 21.64 -16.63
N TYR A 54 6.66 21.00 -16.83
CA TYR A 54 6.72 19.63 -17.34
C TYR A 54 6.16 18.64 -16.31
N ALA A 55 6.58 18.76 -15.05
CA ALA A 55 6.15 17.87 -13.98
C ALA A 55 4.62 17.90 -13.78
N GLU A 56 4.01 19.09 -13.81
CA GLU A 56 2.56 19.24 -13.67
C GLU A 56 1.77 18.71 -14.87
N GLU A 57 2.24 19.00 -16.09
CA GLU A 57 1.60 18.49 -17.32
C GLU A 57 1.65 16.96 -17.36
N GLU A 58 2.81 16.39 -17.03
CA GLU A 58 3.03 14.96 -17.00
C GLU A 58 2.19 14.28 -15.91
N ALA A 59 2.13 14.86 -14.71
CA ALA A 59 1.26 14.37 -13.63
C ALA A 59 -0.22 14.36 -14.07
N ARG A 60 -0.68 15.42 -14.73
CA ARG A 60 -2.05 15.49 -15.29
C ARG A 60 -2.29 14.41 -16.33
N ARG A 61 -1.34 14.18 -17.24
CA ARG A 61 -1.42 13.14 -18.27
C ARG A 61 -1.53 11.75 -17.64
N LEU A 62 -0.68 11.45 -16.67
CA LEU A 62 -0.66 10.17 -15.97
C LEU A 62 -1.94 9.93 -15.16
N ASN A 63 -2.44 10.95 -14.45
CA ASN A 63 -3.69 10.85 -13.71
C ASN A 63 -4.88 10.50 -14.61
N LYS A 64 -4.97 11.11 -15.80
CA LYS A 64 -5.99 10.76 -16.80
C LYS A 64 -5.85 9.31 -17.30
N GLN A 65 -4.61 8.83 -17.46
CA GLN A 65 -4.38 7.43 -17.85
C GLN A 65 -4.78 6.46 -16.74
N GLN A 66 -4.49 6.77 -15.49
CA GLN A 66 -4.90 5.92 -14.36
C GLN A 66 -6.42 5.89 -14.21
N GLN A 67 -7.12 7.02 -14.39
CA GLN A 67 -8.58 7.05 -14.39
C GLN A 67 -9.22 6.09 -15.41
N ARG A 68 -8.57 5.88 -16.56
CA ARG A 68 -9.04 4.93 -17.57
C ARG A 68 -8.78 3.46 -17.20
N ARG A 69 -7.86 3.20 -16.27
CA ARG A 69 -7.46 1.85 -15.83
C ARG A 69 -8.19 1.41 -14.56
N MET A 70 -8.80 2.34 -13.83
CA MET A 70 -9.60 2.02 -12.66
C MET A 70 -10.97 1.48 -13.11
N PRO A 71 -11.34 0.23 -12.77
CA PRO A 71 -12.62 -0.37 -13.15
C PRO A 71 -13.82 0.26 -12.44
#